data_AF-A0A2M6ZZ44-F1
#
_entry.id   AF-A0A2M6ZZ44-F1
#
_cell.length_a   1.000
_cell.length_b   1.000
_cell.length_c   1.000
_cell.angle_alpha   90.00
_cell.angle_beta   90.00
_cell.angle_gamma   90.00
#
_symmetry.space_group_name_H-M   'P 1'
#
loop_
_entity.id
_entity.type
_entity.pdbx_description
1 polymer ?
#
loop_
_entity_poly.entity_id
_entity_poly.type
_entity_poly.pdbx_seq_one_letter_code
_entity_poly.pdbx_strand_id
1 'polypeptide(L)' 'MVKVILDSNVLITCCKFAVDGISLIAHLFETCEIFIPGAVSKEAGAAGTKYRDAAIAEQMIREGRIFVESYVQRPRSKI' A
#
# COMPACT_ATOMS: atom_id res chain seq x y z
N MET A 1 -6.90 -2.36 16.75
CA MET A 1 -6.30 -2.44 15.40
C MET A 1 -6.46 -1.06 14.76
N VAL A 2 -5.37 -0.45 14.32
CA VAL A 2 -5.38 0.92 13.77
C VAL A 2 -5.54 0.85 12.27
N LYS A 3 -6.48 1.63 11.71
CA LYS A 3 -6.60 1.78 10.26
C LYS A 3 -5.56 2.77 9.76
N VAL A 4 -4.71 2.35 8.83
CA VAL A 4 -3.71 3.23 8.19
C VAL A 4 -3.94 3.29 6.69
N ILE A 5 -3.88 4.49 6.14
CA ILE A 5 -3.96 4.72 4.69
C ILE A 5 -2.57 5.13 4.24
N LEU A 6 -1.98 4.36 3.31
CA LEU A 6 -0.63 4.61 2.81
C LEU A 6 -0.68 5.20 1.39
N ASP A 7 0.23 6.13 1.13
CA ASP A 7 0.60 6.47 -0.24
C ASP A 7 1.56 5.42 -0.83
N SER A 8 1.89 5.55 -2.12
CA SER A 8 2.76 4.62 -2.83
C SER A 8 4.20 4.61 -2.31
N ASN A 9 4.76 5.76 -1.96
CA ASN A 9 6.14 5.86 -1.49
C ASN A 9 6.31 5.20 -0.12
N VAL A 10 5.40 5.47 0.82
CA VAL A 10 5.42 4.86 2.15
C VAL A 10 5.18 3.36 2.04
N LEU A 11 4.20 2.92 1.24
CA LEU A 11 3.95 1.50 1.01
C LEU A 11 5.19 0.77 0.49
N ILE A 12 5.79 1.28 -0.58
CA ILE A 12 6.97 0.67 -1.21
C ILE A 12 8.16 0.68 -0.24
N THR A 13 8.35 1.78 0.51
CA THR A 13 9.37 1.87 1.56
C THR A 13 9.19 0.79 2.63
N CYS A 14 7.96 0.56 3.08
CA CYS A 14 7.65 -0.49 4.05
C CYS A 14 7.91 -1.90 3.50
N CYS A 15 7.75 -2.11 2.20
CA CYS A 15 8.08 -3.37 1.54
C CYS A 15 9.60 -3.56 1.30
N LYS A 16 10.37 -2.46 1.28
CA LYS A 16 11.81 -2.46 0.99
C LYS A 16 12.68 -2.72 2.22
N PHE A 17 12.36 -2.10 3.35
CA PHE A 17 13.22 -2.13 4.54
C PHE A 17 12.76 -3.18 5.56
N ALA A 18 13.72 -3.61 6.37
CA ALA A 18 13.51 -4.57 7.44
C ALA A 18 14.21 -4.10 8.72
N VAL A 19 13.63 -4.44 9.87
CA VAL A 19 14.19 -4.26 11.21
C VAL A 19 14.21 -5.62 11.87
N ASP A 20 15.37 -6.00 12.41
CA ASP A 20 15.60 -7.32 13.02
C ASP A 20 15.22 -8.51 12.13
N GLY A 21 15.43 -8.37 10.82
CA GLY A 21 15.11 -9.40 9.82
C GLY A 21 13.63 -9.50 9.44
N ILE A 22 12.76 -8.70 10.05
CA ILE A 22 11.33 -8.62 9.74
C ILE A 22 11.06 -7.37 8.91
N SER A 23 10.31 -7.50 7.80
CA SER A 23 9.99 -6.36 6.95
C SER A 23 9.14 -5.34 7.69
N LEU A 24 9.32 -4.04 7.41
CA LEU A 24 8.51 -2.99 8.03
C LEU A 24 7.01 -3.21 7.77
N ILE A 25 6.65 -3.68 6.57
CA ILE A 25 5.26 -4.01 6.26
C ILE A 25 4.71 -5.17 7.12
N ALA A 26 5.55 -6.14 7.52
CA ALA A 26 5.13 -7.22 8.41
C ALA A 26 4.84 -6.69 9.82
N HIS A 27 5.71 -5.83 10.36
CA HIS A 27 5.45 -5.13 11.64
C HIS A 27 4.14 -4.34 11.61
N LEU A 28 3.85 -3.65 10.50
CA LEU A 28 2.59 -2.93 10.36
C LEU A 28 1.37 -3.86 10.41
N PHE A 29 1.43 -5.05 9.82
CA PHE A 29 0.32 -6.00 9.87
C PHE A 29 0.01 -6.53 11.29
N GLU A 30 0.95 -6.45 12.24
CA GLU A 30 0.71 -6.88 13.62
C GLU A 30 -0.24 -5.92 14.36
N THR A 31 -0.25 -4.64 13.97
CA THR A 31 -0.99 -3.60 14.70
C THR A 31 -2.03 -2.85 13.86
N CYS A 32 -1.91 -2.93 12.52
CA CYS A 32 -2.64 -2.10 11.59
C CYS A 32 -3.36 -2.89 10.49
N GLU A 33 -4.54 -2.41 10.12
CA GLU A 33 -5.16 -2.74 8.84
C GLU A 33 -4.71 -1.70 7.80
N ILE A 34 -4.14 -2.17 6.70
CA ILE A 34 -3.54 -1.31 5.69
C ILE A 34 -4.52 -1.12 4.53
N PHE A 35 -4.82 0.15 4.24
CA PHE A 35 -5.65 0.57 3.14
C PHE A 35 -4.86 1.45 2.17
N ILE A 36 -5.20 1.39 0.90
CA ILE A 36 -4.63 2.26 -0.13
C ILE A 36 -5.70 2.77 -1.10
N PRO A 37 -5.57 3.98 -1.64
CA PRO A 37 -6.38 4.41 -2.77
C PRO A 37 -6.16 3.56 -4.02
N GLY A 38 -7.18 3.44 -4.87
CA GLY A 38 -7.04 2.76 -6.17
C GLY A 38 -5.93 3.33 -7.07
N ALA A 39 -5.59 4.62 -6.94
CA ALA A 39 -4.44 5.20 -7.65
C ALA A 39 -3.10 4.60 -7.19
N VAL A 40 -2.94 4.40 -5.89
CA VAL A 40 -1.73 3.82 -5.29
C VAL A 40 -1.56 2.36 -5.71
N SER A 41 -2.65 1.59 -5.83
CA SER A 41 -2.61 0.23 -6.37
C SER A 41 -2.07 0.20 -7.81
N LYS A 42 -2.50 1.14 -8.66
CA LYS A 42 -1.98 1.26 -10.04
C LYS A 42 -0.51 1.66 -10.08
N GLU A 43 -0.10 2.59 -9.23
CA GLU A 43 1.30 3.02 -9.11
C GLU A 43 2.20 1.86 -8.66
N ALA A 44 1.77 1.10 -7.65
CA ALA A 44 2.49 -0.08 -7.18
C ALA A 44 2.63 -1.14 -8.29
N GLY A 45 1.56 -1.44 -9.03
CA GLY A 45 1.62 -2.38 -10.15
C GLY A 45 2.53 -1.90 -11.30
N ALA A 46 2.46 -0.62 -11.66
CA ALA A 46 3.34 -0.04 -12.68
C ALA A 46 4.82 -0.12 -12.25
N ALA A 47 5.12 0.21 -10.99
CA ALA A 47 6.47 0.12 -10.43
C ALA A 47 6.95 -1.33 -10.24
N GLY A 48 6.05 -2.28 -9.98
CA GLY A 48 6.35 -3.71 -9.78
C GLY A 48 7.05 -4.37 -10.97
N THR A 49 6.86 -3.83 -12.18
CA THR A 49 7.58 -4.28 -13.39
C THR A 49 9.09 -4.01 -13.35
N LYS A 50 9.55 -3.10 -12.49
CA LYS A 50 10.95 -2.63 -12.41
C LYS A 50 11.57 -2.81 -11.03
N TYR A 51 10.76 -2.71 -9.97
CA TYR A 51 11.24 -2.66 -8.59
C TYR A 51 10.64 -3.82 -7.78
N ARG A 52 11.52 -4.63 -7.17
CA ARG A 52 11.12 -5.83 -6.41
C ARG A 52 10.23 -5.51 -5.23
N ASP A 53 10.53 -4.42 -4.53
CA ASP A 53 9.76 -3.88 -3.41
C ASP A 53 8.34 -3.47 -3.82
N ALA A 54 8.18 -2.86 -4.99
CA ALA A 54 6.86 -2.59 -5.55
C ALA A 54 6.11 -3.87 -5.96
N ALA A 55 6.82 -4.88 -6.49
CA ALA A 55 6.22 -6.19 -6.81
C ALA A 55 5.72 -6.93 -5.56
N ILE A 56 6.44 -6.79 -4.43
CA ILE A 56 5.99 -7.32 -3.13
C ILE A 56 4.68 -6.63 -2.70
N ALA A 57 4.61 -5.30 -2.82
CA ALA A 57 3.38 -4.56 -2.53
C ALA A 57 2.22 -5.02 -3.41
N GLU A 58 2.44 -5.15 -4.73
CA GLU A 58 1.44 -5.65 -5.68
C GLU A 58 0.93 -7.04 -5.30
N GLN A 59 1.84 -7.95 -4.93
CA GLN A 59 1.48 -9.30 -4.50
C GLN A 59 0.62 -9.28 -3.23
N MET A 60 0.96 -8.46 -2.24
CA MET A 60 0.16 -8.33 -1.01
C MET A 60 -1.23 -7.74 -1.26
N ILE A 61 -1.36 -6.82 -2.22
CA ILE A 61 -2.67 -6.31 -2.68
C ILE A 61 -3.47 -7.45 -3.32
N ARG A 62 -2.85 -8.24 -4.20
CA ARG A 62 -3.50 -9.39 -4.87
C ARG A 62 -3.94 -10.48 -3.90
N GLU A 63 -3.16 -10.71 -2.84
CA GLU A 63 -3.49 -11.65 -1.76
C GLU A 63 -4.57 -11.12 -0.80
N GLY A 64 -5.02 -9.88 -0.96
CA GLY A 64 -6.04 -9.27 -0.09
C GLY A 64 -5.52 -8.90 1.30
N ARG A 65 -4.19 -8.84 1.49
CA ARG A 65 -3.57 -8.40 2.75
C ARG A 65 -3.58 -6.87 2.88
N ILE A 66 -3.60 -6.16 1.75
CA ILE A 66 -3.73 -4.71 1.66
C ILE A 66 -5.04 -4.41 0.94
N PHE A 67 -5.89 -3.60 1.57
CA PHE A 67 -7.22 -3.31 1.05
C PHE A 67 -7.22 -2.07 0.15
N VAL A 68 -7.82 -2.19 -1.04
CA VAL A 68 -7.95 -1.05 -1.96
C VAL A 68 -9.28 -0.34 -1.69
N GLU A 69 -9.21 0.93 -1.24
CA GLU A 69 -10.40 1.76 -1.12
C GLU A 69 -10.75 2.42 -2.46
N SER A 70 -11.99 2.19 -2.87
CA SER A 70 -12.65 2.94 -3.93
C SER A 70 -13.18 4.25 -3.37
N TYR A 71 -12.42 5.34 -3.54
CA TYR A 71 -12.96 6.68 -3.33
C TYR A 71 -13.93 7.03 -4.46
N VAL A 72 -15.22 7.14 -4.15
CA VAL A 72 -16.16 7.87 -4.99
C VAL A 72 -15.74 9.34 -4.93
N GLN A 73 -15.17 9.87 -6.01
CA GLN A 73 -14.87 11.30 -6.09
C GLN A 73 -16.18 12.08 -5.89
N ARG A 74 -16.32 12.76 -4.75
CA ARG A 74 -17.38 13.76 -4.63
C ARG A 74 -17.07 14.86 -5.65
N PRO A 75 -18.02 15.26 -6.52
CA PRO A 75 -17.77 16.30 -7.49
C PRO A 75 -17.32 17.55 -6.75
N ARG A 76 -16.19 18.13 -7.17
CA ARG A 76 -15.72 19.41 -6.63
C ARG A 76 -16.82 20.44 -6.88
N SER A 77 -17.40 20.96 -5.80
CA SER A 77 -18.24 22.16 -5.86
C SER A 77 -17.40 23.24 -6.53
N LYS A 78 -17.83 23.72 -7.71
CA LYS A 78 -17.24 24.92 -8.30
C LYS A 78 -17.52 26.07 -7.34
N ILE A 79 -16.47 26.62 -6.75
CA ILE A 79 -16.50 27.94 -6.09
C ILE A 79 -16.31 28.97 -7.20
#